data_AF-A0A7J2PW50-F1
#
_entry.id   AF-A0A7J2PW50-F1
#
_cell.length_a   1.000
_cell.length_b   1.000
_cell.length_c   1.000
_cell.angle_alpha   90.00
_cell.angle_beta   90.00
_cell.angle_gamma   90.00
#
_symmetry.space_group_name_H-M   'P 1'
#
loop_
_entity.id
_entity.type
_entity.pdbx_description
1 polymer ?
#
loop_
_entity_poly.entity_id
_entity_poly.type
_entity_poly.pdbx_seq_one_letter_code
_entity_poly.pdbx_strand_id
1 'polypeptide(L)'
;MNKRSKIIFICMFCTPLIVSIVMFGISELPVESPSPKNKFKFMTYNIHFGAGMDDLLNLERIAQNILSEDIDPDVIGLQEVENGRLTSHGIDMALWLARRLNMYYFYFPAINEHAYGLALLSK
;
A
#
# COMPACT_ATOMS: atom_id res chain seq x y z
N MET A 1 51.56 -26.60 16.55
CA MET A 1 50.18 -27.12 16.43
C MET A 1 50.19 -28.38 15.56
N ASN A 2 49.76 -29.53 16.08
CA ASN A 2 49.78 -30.82 15.37
C ASN A 2 48.72 -30.89 14.26
N LYS A 3 48.83 -31.84 13.32
CA LYS A 3 47.94 -31.94 12.16
C LYS A 3 46.44 -32.01 12.56
N ARG A 4 46.12 -32.67 13.67
CA ARG A 4 44.75 -32.78 14.21
C ARG A 4 44.21 -31.44 14.73
N SER A 5 44.99 -30.68 15.49
CA SER A 5 44.56 -29.37 16.00
C SER A 5 44.40 -28.32 14.90
N LYS A 6 45.17 -28.40 13.80
CA LYS A 6 44.94 -27.58 12.60
C LYS A 6 43.61 -27.88 11.93
N ILE A 7 43.23 -29.16 11.81
CA ILE A 7 41.95 -29.57 11.22
C ILE A 7 40.78 -29.07 12.09
N ILE A 8 40.86 -29.24 13.41
CA ILE A 8 39.82 -28.79 14.34
C ILE A 8 39.64 -27.26 14.27
N PHE A 9 40.73 -26.50 14.21
CA PHE A 9 40.69 -25.05 14.11
C PHE A 9 40.02 -24.57 12.81
N ILE A 10 40.34 -25.19 11.68
CA ILE A 10 39.71 -24.89 10.38
C ILE A 10 38.21 -25.22 10.41
N CYS A 11 37.84 -26.38 10.96
CA CYS A 11 36.44 -26.76 11.10
C CYS A 11 35.66 -25.78 12.00
N MET A 12 36.23 -25.35 13.12
CA MET A 12 35.52 -24.55 14.12
C MET A 12 35.37 -23.07 13.72
N PHE A 13 36.35 -22.50 13.01
CA PHE A 13 36.36 -21.06 12.71
C PHE A 13 36.19 -20.73 11.22
N CYS A 14 36.80 -21.50 10.32
CA CYS A 14 36.72 -21.19 8.90
C CYS A 14 35.39 -21.63 8.29
N THR A 15 34.80 -22.75 8.74
CA THR A 15 33.53 -23.23 8.17
C THR A 15 32.34 -22.30 8.46
N PRO A 16 32.07 -21.82 9.69
CA PRO A 16 30.96 -20.89 9.90
C PRO A 16 31.18 -19.55 9.20
N LEU A 17 32.44 -19.10 9.09
CA LEU A 17 32.79 -17.87 8.37
C LEU A 17 32.51 -18.00 6.87
N ILE A 18 32.92 -19.12 6.25
CA ILE A 18 32.66 -19.39 4.83
C ILE A 18 31.16 -19.49 4.58
N VAL A 19 30.42 -20.21 5.44
CA VAL A 19 28.95 -20.32 5.32
C VAL A 19 28.30 -18.95 5.44
N SER A 20 28.73 -18.11 6.39
CA SER A 20 28.20 -16.75 6.56
C SER A 20 28.45 -15.87 5.32
N ILE A 21 29.64 -15.94 4.73
CA ILE A 21 29.98 -15.19 3.51
C ILE A 21 29.14 -15.67 2.32
N VAL A 22 28.94 -16.98 2.18
CA VAL A 22 28.11 -17.56 1.12
C VAL A 22 26.65 -17.17 1.28
N MET A 23 26.10 -17.25 2.50
CA MET A 23 24.70 -16.86 2.76
C MET A 23 24.45 -15.37 2.54
N PHE A 24 25.41 -14.52 2.92
CA PHE A 24 25.36 -13.09 2.63
C PHE A 24 25.36 -12.83 1.11
N GLY A 25 26.24 -13.50 0.36
CA GLY A 25 26.30 -13.36 -1.10
C GLY A 25 25.06 -13.88 -1.84
N ILE A 26 24.41 -14.94 -1.34
CA ILE A 26 23.15 -15.45 -1.92
C ILE A 26 22.01 -14.45 -1.72
N SER A 27 22.01 -13.70 -0.61
CA SER A 27 20.96 -12.71 -0.30
C SER A 27 20.99 -11.49 -1.23
N GLU A 28 22.15 -11.22 -1.83
CA GLU A 28 22.38 -10.13 -2.79
C GLU A 28 22.16 -10.55 -4.25
N LEU A 29 21.85 -11.83 -4.51
CA LEU A 29 21.54 -12.27 -5.86
C LEU A 29 20.23 -11.57 -6.31
N PRO A 30 20.25 -10.83 -7.44
CA PRO A 30 19.05 -10.20 -7.94
C PRO A 30 18.03 -11.30 -8.21
N VAL A 31 16.94 -11.30 -7.45
CA VAL A 31 15.78 -12.12 -7.77
C VAL A 31 15.31 -11.63 -9.13
N GLU A 32 15.46 -12.49 -10.14
CA GLU A 32 14.96 -12.23 -11.48
C GLU A 32 13.44 -12.09 -11.35
N SER A 33 13.00 -10.84 -11.24
CA SER A 33 11.59 -10.53 -11.13
C SER A 33 10.99 -10.92 -12.48
N PRO A 34 9.97 -11.79 -12.51
CA PRO A 34 9.32 -12.12 -13.77
C PRO A 34 8.96 -10.81 -14.45
N SER A 35 9.37 -10.66 -15.72
CA SER A 35 9.05 -9.49 -16.56
C SER A 35 7.65 -8.99 -16.22
N PRO A 36 7.48 -7.74 -15.75
CA PRO A 36 6.20 -7.28 -15.26
C PRO A 36 5.27 -7.17 -16.46
N LYS A 37 4.52 -8.25 -16.73
CA LYS A 37 3.56 -8.26 -17.83
C LYS A 37 2.45 -7.23 -17.61
N ASN A 38 2.20 -6.81 -16.37
CA ASN A 38 1.36 -5.66 -16.03
C ASN A 38 2.03 -4.86 -14.90
N LYS A 39 2.39 -3.60 -15.16
CA LYS A 39 2.67 -2.64 -14.07
C LYS A 39 1.32 -2.31 -13.42
N PHE A 40 1.24 -2.40 -12.10
CA PHE A 40 0.04 -2.09 -11.35
C PHE A 40 0.34 -0.94 -10.41
N LYS A 41 -0.53 0.07 -10.37
CA LYS A 41 -0.31 1.26 -9.57
C LYS A 41 -1.30 1.32 -8.42
N PHE A 42 -0.77 1.44 -7.21
CA PHE A 42 -1.55 1.50 -5.97
C PHE A 42 -1.45 2.91 -5.36
N MET A 43 -2.56 3.41 -4.85
CA MET A 43 -2.62 4.67 -4.11
C MET A 43 -3.27 4.44 -2.76
N THR A 44 -2.79 5.14 -1.73
CA THR A 44 -3.58 5.37 -0.50
C THR A 44 -3.84 6.85 -0.35
N TYR A 45 -5.05 7.23 0.04
CA TYR A 45 -5.42 8.63 0.21
C TYR A 45 -6.38 8.81 1.38
N ASN A 46 -5.95 9.56 2.38
CA ASN A 46 -6.84 10.08 3.40
C ASN A 46 -7.55 11.32 2.84
N ILE A 47 -8.86 11.22 2.69
CA ILE A 47 -9.68 12.26 2.06
C ILE A 47 -10.28 13.24 3.06
N HIS A 48 -9.94 13.12 4.35
CA HIS A 48 -10.37 14.01 5.42
C HIS A 48 -11.87 14.33 5.36
N PHE A 49 -12.71 13.29 5.29
CA PHE A 49 -14.17 13.39 5.14
C PHE A 49 -14.63 14.23 3.95
N GLY A 50 -13.84 14.25 2.87
CA GLY A 50 -14.12 15.02 1.66
C GLY A 50 -13.71 16.49 1.74
N ALA A 51 -13.15 16.95 2.85
CA ALA A 51 -12.75 18.34 3.07
C ALA A 51 -11.31 18.61 2.59
N GLY A 52 -11.07 19.80 2.05
CA GLY A 52 -9.71 20.28 1.76
C GLY A 52 -9.14 21.14 2.88
N MET A 53 -7.97 21.74 2.62
CA MET A 53 -7.32 22.70 3.53
C MET A 53 -8.12 24.00 3.73
N ASP A 54 -9.18 24.18 2.94
CA ASP A 54 -10.15 25.27 3.03
C ASP A 54 -11.38 24.90 3.88
N ASP A 55 -11.39 23.71 4.48
CA ASP A 55 -12.50 23.13 5.23
C ASP A 55 -13.80 22.97 4.42
N LEU A 56 -13.71 23.03 3.08
CA LEU A 56 -14.85 22.85 2.19
C LEU A 56 -14.94 21.40 1.69
N LEU A 57 -16.13 20.82 1.84
CA LEU A 57 -16.48 19.51 1.27
C LEU A 57 -16.48 19.59 -0.26
N ASN A 58 -15.55 18.89 -0.92
CA ASN A 58 -15.42 18.89 -2.37
C ASN A 58 -14.83 17.55 -2.88
N LEU A 59 -15.70 16.58 -3.14
CA LEU A 59 -15.31 15.28 -3.67
C LEU A 59 -14.80 15.33 -5.11
N GLU A 60 -15.24 16.32 -5.90
CA GLU A 60 -14.73 16.51 -7.27
C GLU A 60 -13.26 16.89 -7.26
N ARG A 61 -12.82 17.76 -6.34
CA ARG A 61 -11.41 18.07 -6.14
C ARG A 61 -10.59 16.82 -5.84
N ILE A 62 -11.10 15.94 -4.97
CA ILE A 62 -10.45 14.66 -4.65
C ILE A 62 -10.36 13.77 -5.90
N ALA A 63 -11.44 13.64 -6.66
CA ALA A 63 -11.44 12.85 -7.89
C ALA A 63 -10.46 13.39 -8.93
N GLN A 64 -10.38 14.71 -9.10
CA GLN A 64 -9.43 15.35 -10.01
C GLN A 64 -7.98 15.12 -9.59
N ASN A 65 -7.68 15.17 -8.29
CA ASN A 65 -6.36 14.82 -7.78
C ASN A 65 -5.99 13.36 -8.13
N ILE A 66 -6.92 12.42 -7.93
CA ILE A 66 -6.73 11.00 -8.24
C ILE A 66 -6.53 10.77 -9.75
N LEU A 67 -7.28 11.50 -10.59
CA LEU A 67 -7.22 11.40 -12.06
C LEU A 67 -6.04 12.14 -12.70
N SER A 68 -5.22 12.85 -11.92
CA SER A 68 -4.02 13.48 -12.47
C SER A 68 -3.15 12.43 -13.19
N GLU A 69 -2.62 12.78 -14.36
CA GLU A 69 -1.91 11.84 -15.25
C GLU A 69 -0.72 11.16 -14.57
N ASP A 70 -0.08 11.85 -13.62
CA ASP A 70 1.02 11.29 -12.83
C ASP A 70 0.55 10.17 -11.89
N ILE A 71 -0.71 10.24 -11.42
CA ILE A 71 -1.26 9.31 -10.45
C ILE A 71 -2.05 8.19 -11.12
N ASP A 72 -3.13 8.39 -11.89
CA ASP A 72 -3.98 7.32 -12.51
C ASP A 72 -3.82 5.89 -11.91
N PRO A 73 -4.31 5.65 -10.68
CA PRO A 73 -4.07 4.40 -9.97
C PRO A 73 -5.04 3.30 -10.41
N ASP A 74 -4.60 2.04 -10.34
CA ASP A 74 -5.44 0.87 -10.64
C ASP A 74 -6.23 0.41 -9.41
N VAL A 75 -5.68 0.61 -8.21
CA VAL A 75 -6.33 0.36 -6.90
C VAL A 75 -6.07 1.52 -5.95
N ILE A 76 -7.11 1.92 -5.22
CA ILE A 76 -7.08 3.03 -4.26
C ILE A 76 -7.59 2.57 -2.91
N GLY A 77 -6.78 2.71 -1.87
CA GLY A 77 -7.24 2.64 -0.48
C GLY A 77 -7.56 4.04 0.04
N LEU A 78 -8.83 4.32 0.33
CA LEU A 78 -9.29 5.58 0.92
C LEU A 78 -9.45 5.47 2.44
N GLN A 79 -9.02 6.51 3.15
CA GLN A 79 -9.22 6.66 4.60
C GLN A 79 -10.14 7.85 4.89
N GLU A 80 -10.80 7.85 6.05
CA GLU A 80 -11.73 8.90 6.50
C GLU A 80 -12.89 9.11 5.52
N VAL A 81 -13.45 8.00 5.03
CA VAL A 81 -14.59 7.99 4.11
C VAL A 81 -15.88 7.95 4.90
N GLU A 82 -16.75 8.97 4.75
CA GLU A 82 -18.09 8.94 5.34
C GLU A 82 -19.13 8.27 4.42
N ASN A 83 -20.13 7.64 5.04
CA ASN A 83 -21.28 7.11 4.31
C ASN A 83 -22.59 7.50 5.01
N GLY A 84 -23.20 8.61 4.58
CA GLY A 84 -24.52 9.01 5.04
C GLY A 84 -24.55 9.85 6.32
N ARG A 85 -23.44 10.45 6.74
CA ARG A 85 -23.41 11.36 7.89
C ARG A 85 -24.08 12.70 7.57
N LEU A 86 -24.77 13.28 8.56
CA LEU A 86 -25.42 14.59 8.38
C LEU A 86 -24.41 15.71 8.10
N THR A 87 -23.23 15.65 8.71
CA THR A 87 -22.12 16.59 8.51
C THR A 87 -21.57 16.57 7.08
N SER A 88 -21.72 15.45 6.37
CA SER A 88 -21.40 15.29 4.94
C SER A 88 -22.63 15.36 4.04
N HIS A 89 -23.72 15.98 4.50
CA HIS A 89 -24.99 16.10 3.76
C HIS A 89 -25.62 14.77 3.34
N GLY A 90 -25.32 13.68 4.05
CA GLY A 90 -25.86 12.36 3.76
C GLY A 90 -25.23 11.69 2.52
N ILE A 91 -24.08 12.16 2.06
CA ILE A 91 -23.41 11.62 0.88
C ILE A 91 -22.79 10.25 1.20
N ASP A 92 -22.98 9.28 0.29
CA ASP A 92 -22.16 8.07 0.23
C ASP A 92 -20.90 8.39 -0.57
N MET A 93 -19.81 8.76 0.13
CA MET A 93 -18.58 9.21 -0.52
C MET A 93 -17.91 8.09 -1.32
N ALA A 94 -17.97 6.86 -0.81
CA ALA A 94 -17.37 5.70 -1.48
C ALA A 94 -18.08 5.46 -2.83
N LEU A 95 -19.41 5.41 -2.83
CA LEU A 95 -20.21 5.27 -4.05
C LEU A 95 -20.01 6.43 -5.01
N TRP A 96 -19.96 7.67 -4.49
CA TRP A 96 -19.77 8.86 -5.31
C TRP A 96 -18.42 8.83 -6.04
N LEU A 97 -17.32 8.57 -5.31
CA LEU A 97 -15.98 8.49 -5.87
C LEU A 97 -15.84 7.32 -6.85
N ALA A 98 -16.40 6.16 -6.51
CA ALA A 98 -16.40 4.99 -7.38
C ALA A 98 -17.05 5.28 -8.73
N ARG A 99 -18.23 5.91 -8.72
CA ARG A 99 -18.92 6.34 -9.95
C ARG A 99 -18.11 7.39 -10.73
N ARG A 100 -17.55 8.38 -10.03
CA ARG A 100 -16.80 9.47 -10.66
C ARG A 100 -15.51 9.01 -11.31
N LEU A 101 -14.85 8.01 -10.73
CA LEU A 101 -13.59 7.42 -11.19
C LEU A 101 -13.80 6.21 -12.12
N ASN A 102 -15.05 5.80 -12.35
CA ASN A 102 -15.41 4.58 -13.08
C ASN A 102 -14.72 3.33 -12.51
N MET A 103 -14.82 3.15 -11.19
CA MET A 103 -14.20 2.07 -10.43
C MET A 103 -15.25 1.27 -9.65
N TYR A 104 -14.96 0.00 -9.38
CA TYR A 104 -15.65 -0.78 -8.35
C TYR A 104 -15.24 -0.27 -6.97
N TYR A 105 -16.07 -0.53 -5.96
CA TYR A 105 -15.73 -0.17 -4.58
C TYR A 105 -16.21 -1.20 -3.56
N PHE A 106 -15.52 -1.21 -2.43
CA PHE A 106 -15.96 -1.83 -1.19
C PHE A 106 -15.76 -0.85 -0.04
N TYR A 107 -16.79 -0.67 0.80
CA TYR A 107 -16.74 0.19 1.97
C TYR A 107 -16.61 -0.65 3.25
N PHE A 108 -15.62 -0.32 4.09
CA PHE A 108 -15.37 -0.93 5.38
C PHE A 108 -15.71 0.09 6.50
N PRO A 109 -16.85 -0.05 7.20
CA PRO A 109 -17.21 0.86 8.29
C PRO A 109 -16.26 0.69 9.50
N ALA A 110 -15.97 1.78 10.20
CA ALA A 110 -15.26 1.70 11.48
C ALA A 110 -16.17 1.10 12.57
N ILE A 111 -15.58 0.33 13.49
CA ILE A 111 -16.31 -0.45 14.51
C ILE A 111 -17.05 0.45 15.52
N ASN A 112 -16.55 1.67 15.77
CA ASN A 112 -16.91 2.46 16.95
C ASN A 112 -17.72 3.73 16.67
N GLU A 113 -17.91 4.14 15.41
CA GLU A 113 -18.67 5.35 15.09
C GLU A 113 -19.50 5.19 13.83
N HIS A 114 -20.75 5.61 13.93
CA HIS A 114 -21.70 5.58 12.83
C HIS A 114 -21.21 6.51 11.71
N ALA A 115 -20.86 5.89 10.59
CA ALA A 115 -20.70 6.45 9.26
C ALA A 115 -19.38 7.15 8.90
N TYR A 116 -18.23 6.68 9.41
CA TYR A 116 -16.96 6.82 8.70
C TYR A 116 -16.11 5.54 8.73
N GLY A 117 -15.18 5.40 7.79
CA GLY A 117 -14.41 4.17 7.62
C GLY A 117 -13.38 4.23 6.49
N LEU A 118 -13.06 3.06 5.96
CA LEU A 118 -12.18 2.89 4.81
C LEU A 118 -13.00 2.57 3.57
N ALA A 119 -12.47 2.89 2.39
CA ALA A 119 -12.97 2.33 1.14
C ALA A 119 -11.82 1.79 0.30
N LEU A 120 -12.08 0.72 -0.44
CA LEU A 120 -11.18 0.21 -1.47
C LEU A 120 -11.86 0.43 -2.81
N LEU A 121 -11.20 1.09 -3.74
CA LEU A 121 -11.64 1.25 -5.12
C LEU A 121 -10.67 0.53 -6.06
N SER A 122 -11.18 -0.02 -7.15
CA SER A 122 -10.36 -0.62 -8.21
C SER A 122 -11.01 -0.46 -9.57
N LYS A 123 -10.19 -0.38 -10.62
CA LYS A 123 -10.66 -0.53 -12.01
C LYS A 123 -11.38 -1.87 -12.21
#